data_AF-A0A2A2S9C4-F1
#
_entry.id   AF-A0A2A2S9C4-F1
#
_cell.length_a   1.000
_cell.length_b   1.000
_cell.length_c   1.000
_cell.angle_alpha   90.00
_cell.angle_beta   90.00
_cell.angle_gamma   90.00
#
_symmetry.space_group_name_H-M   'P 1'
#
loop_
_entity.id
_entity.type
_entity.pdbx_description
1 polymer ?
#
loop_
_entity_poly.entity_id
_entity_poly.type
_entity_poly.pdbx_seq_one_letter_code
_entity_poly.pdbx_strand_id
1 'polypeptide(L)'
;MKIIAIGRNYAEHAKELNNPVPTTPVIFMKPDTALLKDNKPFYHPDFSQDIHHEIELVLKVSKEGRHISEKFAANYYEEIALGVDFTARDIQSRHKEKGLPWELAKAFDSSAPVSNFVPKAQFGDIYNIGFSLNINGETRQQGNTKNLLFSFERIIAFVSQYITLKKGDLIFTGTPEGVGKVAIGDRLEGFLEGEKLLDFYVK
;
A
#
# COMPACT_ATOMS: atom_id res chain seq x y z
N MET A 1 -13.50 -7.39 -7.52
CA MET A 1 -12.83 -6.71 -6.39
C MET A 1 -11.77 -5.81 -6.99
N LYS A 2 -11.59 -4.59 -6.49
CA LYS A 2 -10.51 -3.70 -6.95
C LYS A 2 -9.55 -3.37 -5.81
N ILE A 3 -8.30 -3.14 -6.19
CA ILE A 3 -7.23 -2.67 -5.30
C ILE A 3 -6.87 -1.27 -5.77
N ILE A 4 -7.10 -0.28 -4.92
CA ILE A 4 -6.78 1.12 -5.16
C ILE A 4 -5.58 1.47 -4.29
N ALA A 5 -4.61 2.21 -4.82
CA ALA A 5 -3.41 2.57 -4.08
C ALA A 5 -3.14 4.08 -4.17
N ILE A 6 -2.62 4.64 -3.08
CA ILE A 6 -2.36 6.07 -2.93
C ILE A 6 -0.86 6.33 -2.96
N GLY A 7 -0.40 7.02 -4.00
CA GLY A 7 0.99 7.43 -4.10
C GLY A 7 1.30 8.64 -3.22
N ARG A 8 2.51 8.67 -2.65
CA ARG A 8 3.12 9.84 -1.98
C ARG A 8 2.30 10.35 -0.79
N ASN A 9 1.83 9.45 0.07
CA ASN A 9 1.06 9.84 1.25
C ASN A 9 1.89 10.06 2.53
N TYR A 10 3.22 9.98 2.41
CA TYR A 10 4.18 10.29 3.48
C TYR A 10 5.18 11.32 2.97
N ALA A 11 5.42 12.38 3.74
CA ALA A 11 6.26 13.50 3.33
C ALA A 11 7.72 13.08 3.04
N GLU A 12 8.33 12.28 3.92
CA GLU A 12 9.72 11.86 3.76
C GLU A 12 9.91 10.94 2.55
N HIS A 13 8.95 10.05 2.27
CA HIS A 13 8.97 9.26 1.04
C HIS A 13 8.86 10.12 -0.24
N ALA A 14 8.03 11.18 -0.20
CA ALA A 14 7.96 12.11 -1.32
C ALA A 14 9.31 12.81 -1.58
N LYS A 15 10.02 13.19 -0.51
CA LYS A 15 11.37 13.78 -0.57
C LYS A 15 12.44 12.79 -1.03
N GLU A 16 12.44 11.57 -0.50
CA GLU A 16 13.35 10.47 -0.85
C GLU A 16 13.41 10.26 -2.37
N LEU A 17 12.26 10.33 -3.04
CA LEU A 17 12.14 10.17 -4.49
C LEU A 17 12.11 11.50 -5.27
N ASN A 18 12.55 12.60 -4.65
CA ASN A 18 12.63 13.95 -5.21
C ASN A 18 11.34 14.42 -5.92
N ASN A 19 10.19 14.11 -5.32
CA ASN A 19 8.89 14.50 -5.84
C ASN A 19 8.28 15.64 -5.00
N PRO A 20 7.50 16.55 -5.61
CA PRO A 20 6.74 17.53 -4.82
C PRO A 20 5.68 16.82 -3.98
N VAL A 21 5.43 17.37 -2.78
CA VAL A 21 4.31 16.95 -1.93
C VAL A 21 3.01 17.26 -2.69
N PRO A 22 2.18 16.25 -2.98
CA PRO A 22 0.97 16.46 -3.75
C PRO A 22 -0.08 17.23 -2.93
N THR A 23 -0.89 18.06 -3.58
CA THR A 23 -2.04 18.74 -2.96
C THR A 23 -3.33 17.91 -3.00
N THR A 24 -3.36 16.90 -3.87
CA THR A 24 -4.44 15.92 -4.00
C THR A 24 -3.87 14.50 -4.07
N PRO A 25 -4.59 13.47 -3.57
CA PRO A 25 -4.10 12.10 -3.63
C PRO A 25 -3.79 11.64 -5.07
N VAL A 26 -2.59 11.11 -5.29
CA VAL A 26 -2.26 10.41 -6.55
C VAL A 26 -2.79 8.99 -6.45
N ILE A 27 -3.58 8.55 -7.43
CA ILE A 27 -4.21 7.23 -7.40
C ILE A 27 -3.75 6.36 -8.56
N PHE A 28 -3.64 5.07 -8.32
CA PHE A 28 -3.52 4.02 -9.34
C PHE A 28 -4.24 2.76 -8.84
N MET A 29 -4.37 1.76 -9.71
CA MET A 29 -5.10 0.53 -9.41
C MET A 29 -4.25 -0.70 -9.72
N LYS A 30 -4.56 -1.78 -9.02
CA LYS A 30 -4.05 -3.12 -9.32
C LYS A 30 -5.23 -4.08 -9.58
N PRO A 31 -5.10 -5.05 -10.50
CA PRO A 31 -6.11 -6.08 -10.72
C PRO A 31 -6.18 -7.02 -9.51
N ASP A 32 -7.19 -7.88 -9.48
CA ASP A 32 -7.30 -8.91 -8.45
C ASP A 32 -6.20 -9.98 -8.54
N THR A 33 -5.61 -10.20 -9.72
CA THR A 33 -4.44 -11.09 -9.91
C THR A 33 -3.16 -10.56 -9.24
N ALA A 34 -3.10 -9.27 -8.90
CA ALA A 34 -2.00 -8.72 -8.12
C ALA A 34 -2.03 -9.19 -6.65
N LEU A 35 -3.17 -9.65 -6.15
CA LEU A 35 -3.34 -10.00 -4.75
C LEU A 35 -2.59 -11.29 -4.39
N LEU A 36 -1.66 -11.18 -3.44
CA LEU A 36 -0.98 -12.33 -2.84
C LEU A 36 -1.38 -12.46 -1.36
N LYS A 37 -1.76 -13.65 -0.93
CA LYS A 37 -2.32 -13.93 0.41
C LYS A 37 -1.66 -15.14 1.06
N ASP A 38 -1.97 -15.36 2.33
CA ASP A 38 -1.62 -16.56 3.08
C ASP A 38 -0.11 -16.78 3.20
N ASN A 39 0.67 -15.69 3.22
CA ASN A 39 2.13 -15.73 3.27
C ASN A 39 2.76 -16.60 2.16
N LYS A 40 2.06 -16.74 1.03
CA LYS A 40 2.62 -17.39 -0.16
C LYS A 40 3.86 -16.63 -0.62
N PRO A 41 4.86 -17.33 -1.18
CA PRO A 41 6.04 -16.68 -1.70
C PRO A 41 5.67 -15.72 -2.84
N PHE A 42 6.35 -14.59 -2.88
CA PHE A 42 6.32 -13.67 -4.01
C PHE A 42 7.34 -14.14 -5.04
N TYR A 43 6.91 -14.48 -6.25
CA TYR A 43 7.82 -14.86 -7.32
C TYR A 43 8.33 -13.61 -8.01
N HIS A 44 9.64 -13.40 -7.96
CA HIS A 44 10.28 -12.26 -8.58
C HIS A 44 10.06 -12.30 -10.10
N PRO A 45 9.52 -11.25 -10.72
CA PRO A 45 9.27 -11.23 -12.14
C PRO A 45 10.58 -11.19 -12.95
N ASP A 46 10.59 -11.84 -14.12
CA ASP A 46 11.77 -11.85 -15.01
C ASP A 46 11.97 -10.53 -15.75
N PHE A 47 10.92 -9.71 -15.89
CA PHE A 47 10.92 -8.51 -16.73
C PHE A 47 11.65 -7.30 -16.12
N SER A 48 11.98 -7.34 -14.83
CA SER A 48 12.67 -6.26 -14.12
C SER A 48 13.62 -6.86 -13.11
N GLN A 49 14.75 -6.18 -12.89
CA GLN A 49 15.72 -6.47 -11.84
C GLN A 49 15.70 -5.39 -10.75
N ASP A 50 14.70 -4.51 -10.74
CA ASP A 50 14.60 -3.36 -9.82
C ASP A 50 13.22 -3.33 -9.17
N ILE A 51 12.83 -4.46 -8.57
CA ILE A 51 11.58 -4.61 -7.83
C ILE A 51 11.75 -4.08 -6.41
N HIS A 52 10.98 -3.05 -6.06
CA HIS A 52 11.04 -2.39 -4.76
C HIS A 52 9.90 -2.82 -3.87
N HIS A 53 10.18 -2.96 -2.57
CA HIS A 53 9.16 -3.08 -1.52
C HIS A 53 8.65 -1.71 -1.09
N GLU A 54 7.35 -1.64 -0.79
CA GLU A 54 6.67 -0.46 -0.25
C GLU A 54 5.65 -0.97 0.79
N ILE A 55 5.98 -0.96 2.09
CA ILE A 55 5.05 -1.42 3.15
C ILE A 55 3.96 -0.38 3.40
N GLU A 56 2.70 -0.81 3.42
CA GLU A 56 1.55 0.06 3.59
C GLU A 56 0.50 -0.53 4.52
N LEU A 57 -0.32 0.34 5.10
CA LEU A 57 -1.61 -0.07 5.66
C LEU A 57 -2.64 -0.22 4.56
N VAL A 58 -3.51 -1.21 4.71
CA VAL A 58 -4.54 -1.57 3.73
C VAL A 58 -5.89 -1.55 4.40
N LEU A 59 -6.80 -0.70 3.91
CA LEU A 59 -8.18 -0.65 4.38
C LEU A 59 -9.04 -1.61 3.56
N LYS A 60 -9.90 -2.39 4.23
CA LYS A 60 -10.93 -3.19 3.56
C LYS A 60 -12.27 -2.47 3.58
N VAL A 61 -12.77 -2.13 2.39
CA VAL A 61 -14.06 -1.47 2.24
C VAL A 61 -15.17 -2.40 2.71
N SER A 62 -15.98 -1.96 3.66
CA SER A 62 -17.06 -2.74 4.28
C SER A 62 -18.46 -2.39 3.75
N LYS A 63 -18.60 -1.21 3.10
CA LYS A 63 -19.87 -0.70 2.56
C LYS A 63 -19.69 -0.16 1.15
N GLU A 64 -20.71 -0.33 0.31
CA GLU A 64 -20.74 0.31 -1.00
C GLU A 64 -21.01 1.82 -0.85
N GLY A 65 -20.30 2.65 -1.62
CA GLY A 65 -20.52 4.09 -1.60
C GLY A 65 -19.88 4.84 -2.75
N ARG A 66 -20.52 5.96 -3.10
CA ARG A 66 -20.09 6.93 -4.11
C ARG A 66 -20.38 8.33 -3.58
N HIS A 67 -19.51 9.30 -3.88
CA HIS A 67 -19.60 10.68 -3.37
C HIS A 67 -19.74 10.73 -1.84
N ILE A 68 -18.94 9.90 -1.15
CA ILE A 68 -18.93 9.80 0.31
C ILE A 68 -18.34 11.09 0.88
N SER A 69 -19.07 11.73 1.79
CA SER A 69 -18.53 12.87 2.56
C SER A 69 -17.48 12.40 3.56
N GLU A 70 -16.39 13.16 3.71
CA GLU A 70 -15.27 12.85 4.59
C GLU A 70 -15.70 12.51 6.02
N LYS A 71 -16.66 13.25 6.59
CA LYS A 71 -17.20 12.98 7.94
C LYS A 71 -17.85 11.61 8.12
N PHE A 72 -18.23 10.93 7.04
CA PHE A 72 -18.85 9.60 7.07
C PHE A 72 -17.89 8.49 6.62
N ALA A 73 -16.72 8.84 6.09
CA ALA A 73 -15.79 7.92 5.47
C ALA A 73 -15.25 6.86 6.44
N ALA A 74 -15.07 7.20 7.73
CA ALA A 74 -14.64 6.26 8.77
C ALA A 74 -15.60 5.06 8.94
N ASN A 75 -16.85 5.14 8.47
CA ASN A 75 -17.84 4.07 8.54
C ASN A 75 -17.76 3.07 7.36
N TYR A 76 -16.84 3.29 6.41
CA TYR A 76 -16.72 2.49 5.18
C TYR A 76 -15.59 1.46 5.22
N TYR A 77 -14.86 1.35 6.33
CA TYR A 77 -13.94 0.26 6.60
C TYR A 77 -14.06 -0.13 8.07
N GLU A 78 -13.93 -1.42 8.38
CA GLU A 78 -13.94 -1.91 9.78
C GLU A 78 -12.67 -2.68 10.13
N GLU A 79 -11.83 -2.95 9.13
CA GLU A 79 -10.62 -3.76 9.29
C GLU A 79 -9.46 -3.15 8.50
N ILE A 80 -8.26 -3.30 9.06
CA ILE A 80 -6.98 -2.87 8.51
C ILE A 80 -6.07 -4.09 8.39
N ALA A 81 -5.26 -4.14 7.34
CA ALA A 81 -4.18 -5.11 7.18
C ALA A 81 -2.86 -4.39 6.89
N LEU A 82 -1.76 -5.13 6.92
CA LEU A 82 -0.54 -4.76 6.21
C LEU A 82 -0.52 -5.30 4.80
N GLY A 83 0.04 -4.53 3.87
CA GLY A 83 0.35 -4.97 2.53
C GLY A 83 1.68 -4.44 2.02
N VAL A 84 2.18 -5.03 0.95
CA VAL A 84 3.37 -4.57 0.23
C VAL A 84 2.95 -4.15 -1.17
N ASP A 85 3.25 -2.91 -1.57
CA ASP A 85 3.05 -2.43 -2.93
C ASP A 85 4.33 -2.64 -3.74
N PHE A 86 4.52 -3.86 -4.27
CA PHE A 86 5.67 -4.14 -5.10
C PHE A 86 5.66 -3.29 -6.38
N THR A 87 6.82 -2.72 -6.67
CA THR A 87 6.98 -1.75 -7.76
C THR A 87 8.20 -2.07 -8.60
N ALA A 88 8.02 -2.24 -9.91
CA ALA A 88 9.15 -2.26 -10.84
C ALA A 88 9.64 -0.83 -11.09
N ARG A 89 10.61 -0.38 -10.29
CA ARG A 89 11.00 1.03 -10.18
C ARG A 89 11.63 1.55 -11.47
N ASP A 90 12.37 0.69 -12.17
CA ASP A 90 12.94 0.95 -13.49
C ASP A 90 11.86 1.22 -14.56
N ILE A 91 10.77 0.46 -14.55
CA ILE A 91 9.61 0.69 -15.44
C ILE A 91 8.88 1.96 -15.02
N GLN A 92 8.63 2.15 -13.72
CA GLN A 92 7.92 3.32 -13.20
C GLN A 92 8.62 4.62 -13.60
N SER A 93 9.94 4.67 -13.45
CA SER A 93 10.76 5.85 -13.79
C SER A 93 10.63 6.20 -15.27
N ARG A 94 10.82 5.20 -16.17
CA ARG A 94 10.64 5.37 -17.61
C ARG A 94 9.23 5.81 -18.00
N HIS A 95 8.20 5.33 -17.29
CA HIS A 95 6.81 5.70 -17.55
C HIS A 95 6.50 7.12 -17.07
N LYS A 96 7.00 7.52 -15.90
CA LYS A 96 6.88 8.91 -15.40
C LYS A 96 7.51 9.91 -16.36
N GLU A 97 8.71 9.64 -16.88
CA GLU A 97 9.41 10.52 -17.84
C GLU A 97 8.61 10.75 -19.13
N LYS A 98 7.83 9.75 -19.55
CA LYS A 98 7.06 9.76 -20.79
C LYS A 98 5.57 10.07 -20.60
N GLY A 99 5.12 10.30 -19.37
CA GLY A 99 3.70 10.48 -19.04
C GLY A 99 2.84 9.25 -19.35
N LEU A 100 3.40 8.04 -19.25
CA LEU A 100 2.72 6.78 -19.53
C LEU A 100 1.99 6.22 -18.29
N PRO A 101 0.97 5.37 -18.48
CA PRO A 101 0.29 4.67 -17.39
C PRO A 101 1.24 3.80 -16.55
N TRP A 102 0.91 3.51 -15.28
CA TRP A 102 1.81 2.84 -14.32
C TRP A 102 1.55 1.33 -14.17
N GLU A 103 0.57 0.78 -14.88
CA GLU A 103 0.10 -0.59 -14.72
C GLU A 103 1.22 -1.62 -14.90
N LEU A 104 2.13 -1.42 -15.87
CA LEU A 104 3.28 -2.32 -16.04
C LEU A 104 4.26 -2.28 -14.86
N ALA A 105 4.31 -1.16 -14.13
CA ALA A 105 5.19 -0.98 -12.98
C ALA A 105 4.56 -1.35 -11.64
N LYS A 106 3.22 -1.29 -11.54
CA LYS A 106 2.48 -1.40 -10.27
C LYS A 106 1.46 -2.53 -10.25
N ALA A 107 1.00 -3.04 -11.38
CA ALA A 107 -0.22 -3.85 -11.47
C ALA A 107 0.05 -5.28 -11.98
N PHE A 108 1.30 -5.73 -11.95
CA PHE A 108 1.69 -7.10 -12.32
C PHE A 108 1.22 -8.13 -11.29
N ASP A 109 1.20 -9.40 -11.68
CA ASP A 109 0.71 -10.50 -10.85
C ASP A 109 1.46 -10.59 -9.52
N SER A 110 0.71 -10.89 -8.45
CA SER A 110 1.22 -10.98 -7.07
C SER A 110 1.93 -9.70 -6.53
N SER A 111 1.81 -8.55 -7.19
CA SER A 111 2.43 -7.28 -6.76
C SER A 111 1.79 -6.62 -5.52
N ALA A 112 0.77 -7.23 -4.93
CA ALA A 112 0.08 -6.77 -3.73
C ALA A 112 -0.08 -7.89 -2.69
N PRO A 113 0.99 -8.32 -2.00
CA PRO A 113 0.88 -9.09 -0.78
C PRO A 113 0.03 -8.38 0.26
N VAL A 114 -0.90 -9.09 0.89
CA VAL A 114 -1.77 -8.59 1.96
C VAL A 114 -1.88 -9.64 3.05
N SER A 115 -1.72 -9.18 4.29
CA SER A 115 -1.85 -10.00 5.51
C SER A 115 -3.31 -10.29 5.87
N ASN A 116 -3.50 -10.98 7.00
CA ASN A 116 -4.81 -11.07 7.62
C ASN A 116 -5.29 -9.68 8.07
N PHE A 117 -6.61 -9.51 8.05
CA PHE A 117 -7.26 -8.27 8.43
C PHE A 117 -7.54 -8.25 9.94
N VAL A 118 -7.21 -7.12 10.56
CA VAL A 118 -7.39 -6.85 11.99
C VAL A 118 -8.53 -5.83 12.16
N PRO A 119 -9.50 -6.07 13.06
CA PRO A 119 -10.56 -5.11 13.34
C PRO A 119 -9.99 -3.77 13.81
N LYS A 120 -10.43 -2.66 13.21
CA LYS A 120 -9.93 -1.32 13.56
C LYS A 120 -10.19 -0.95 15.02
N ALA A 121 -11.21 -1.56 15.63
CA ALA A 121 -11.57 -1.38 17.04
C ALA A 121 -10.51 -1.92 18.02
N GLN A 122 -9.52 -2.69 17.56
CA GLN A 122 -8.40 -3.12 18.40
C GLN A 122 -7.36 -2.01 18.61
N PHE A 123 -7.33 -0.99 17.76
CA PHE A 123 -6.40 0.13 17.89
C PHE A 123 -7.00 1.20 18.82
N GLY A 124 -6.23 1.64 19.81
CA GLY A 124 -6.64 2.71 20.71
C GLY A 124 -6.77 4.08 20.02
N ASP A 125 -5.94 4.33 19.01
CA ASP A 125 -5.97 5.54 18.18
C ASP A 125 -5.58 5.19 16.73
N ILE A 126 -6.52 5.40 15.80
CA ILE A 126 -6.30 5.10 14.38
C ILE A 126 -5.30 6.06 13.71
N TYR A 127 -5.12 7.24 14.31
CA TYR A 127 -4.21 8.27 13.83
C TYR A 127 -2.80 8.14 14.43
N ASN A 128 -2.54 7.07 15.19
CA ASN A 128 -1.22 6.76 15.74
C ASN A 128 -0.93 5.24 15.74
N ILE A 129 -1.03 4.61 14.57
CA ILE A 129 -0.71 3.20 14.36
C ILE A 129 0.70 3.09 13.78
N GLY A 130 1.61 2.43 14.49
CA GLY A 130 2.95 2.07 14.05
C GLY A 130 2.99 0.76 13.26
N PHE A 131 3.81 0.75 12.20
CA PHE A 131 4.07 -0.45 11.41
C PHE A 131 5.50 -0.47 10.88
N SER A 132 6.00 -1.64 10.50
CA SER A 132 7.33 -1.80 9.96
C SER A 132 7.46 -2.98 9.00
N LEU A 133 8.53 -2.97 8.22
CA LEU A 133 8.95 -4.08 7.37
C LEU A 133 10.41 -4.41 7.67
N ASN A 134 10.67 -5.67 7.96
CA ASN A 134 12.00 -6.23 8.08
C ASN A 134 12.32 -7.08 6.85
N ILE A 135 13.56 -7.00 6.39
CA ILE A 135 14.10 -7.86 5.34
C ILE A 135 15.30 -8.59 5.90
N ASN A 136 15.26 -9.92 5.90
CA ASN A 136 16.32 -10.77 6.45
C ASN A 136 16.68 -10.41 7.91
N GLY A 137 15.68 -10.03 8.71
CA GLY A 137 15.85 -9.64 10.12
C GLY A 137 16.25 -8.18 10.35
N GLU A 138 16.52 -7.40 9.30
CA GLU A 138 16.85 -5.98 9.41
C GLU A 138 15.64 -5.10 9.10
N THR A 139 15.31 -4.14 9.97
CA THR A 139 14.27 -3.15 9.68
C THR A 139 14.66 -2.28 8.48
N ARG A 140 13.87 -2.33 7.42
CA ARG A 140 14.06 -1.52 6.20
C ARG A 140 13.10 -0.34 6.11
N GLN A 141 11.88 -0.50 6.61
CA GLN A 141 10.89 0.57 6.66
C GLN A 141 10.19 0.60 8.01
N GLN A 142 9.87 1.82 8.46
CA GLN A 142 9.06 2.06 9.64
C GLN A 142 8.13 3.24 9.37
N GLY A 143 6.86 3.08 9.68
CA GLY A 143 5.82 4.08 9.43
C GLY A 143 4.90 4.26 10.62
N ASN A 144 4.18 5.39 10.63
CA ASN A 144 3.11 5.64 11.59
C ASN A 144 2.00 6.48 10.94
N THR A 145 0.73 6.19 11.24
CA THR A 145 -0.41 6.91 10.62
C THR A 145 -0.46 8.41 10.95
N LYS A 146 0.17 8.87 12.02
CA LYS A 146 0.28 10.31 12.34
C LYS A 146 1.05 11.11 11.28
N ASN A 147 1.84 10.43 10.45
CA ASN A 147 2.64 11.02 9.40
C ASN A 147 1.95 11.00 8.02
N LEU A 148 0.70 10.53 7.93
CA LEU A 148 -0.08 10.55 6.69
C LEU A 148 -0.38 12.00 6.29
N LEU A 149 -0.15 12.32 5.02
CA LEU A 149 -0.53 13.61 4.42
C LEU A 149 -2.04 13.71 4.18
N PHE A 150 -2.65 12.59 3.79
CA PHE A 150 -4.08 12.42 3.60
C PHE A 150 -4.56 11.30 4.52
N SER A 151 -5.49 11.62 5.42
CA SER A 151 -6.10 10.64 6.31
C SER A 151 -6.89 9.56 5.54
N PHE A 152 -7.23 8.47 6.22
CA PHE A 152 -8.07 7.41 5.65
C PHE A 152 -9.42 7.94 5.17
N GLU A 153 -10.03 8.85 5.93
CA GLU A 153 -11.29 9.50 5.57
C GLU A 153 -11.15 10.35 4.31
N ARG A 154 -10.06 11.11 4.22
CA ARG A 154 -9.76 11.95 3.05
C ARG A 154 -9.58 11.10 1.80
N ILE A 155 -8.86 9.99 1.90
CA ILE A 155 -8.65 9.04 0.80
C ILE A 155 -9.98 8.47 0.32
N ILE A 156 -10.78 7.90 1.23
CA ILE A 156 -12.08 7.29 0.89
C ILE A 156 -13.02 8.31 0.25
N ALA A 157 -13.12 9.51 0.85
CA ALA A 157 -13.95 10.57 0.31
C ALA A 157 -13.51 10.97 -1.10
N PHE A 158 -12.21 11.22 -1.30
CA PHE A 158 -11.65 11.60 -2.59
C PHE A 158 -11.89 10.53 -3.66
N VAL A 159 -11.48 9.28 -3.40
CA VAL A 159 -11.62 8.17 -4.36
C VAL A 159 -13.09 7.98 -4.74
N SER A 160 -14.00 8.04 -3.77
CA SER A 160 -15.44 7.81 -4.00
C SER A 160 -16.10 8.84 -4.92
N GLN A 161 -15.48 10.00 -5.17
CA GLN A 161 -15.97 10.99 -6.13
C GLN A 161 -15.82 10.51 -7.58
N TYR A 162 -14.81 9.67 -7.83
CA TYR A 162 -14.46 9.19 -9.17
C TYR A 162 -14.82 7.72 -9.37
N ILE A 163 -14.62 6.90 -8.33
CA ILE A 163 -14.73 5.45 -8.40
C ILE A 163 -15.64 4.99 -7.26
N THR A 164 -16.77 4.35 -7.60
CA THR A 164 -17.66 3.75 -6.58
C THR A 164 -16.91 2.65 -5.83
N LEU A 165 -16.82 2.79 -4.51
CA LEU A 165 -16.24 1.77 -3.62
C LEU A 165 -17.28 0.67 -3.40
N LYS A 166 -16.87 -0.59 -3.53
CA LYS A 166 -17.71 -1.77 -3.29
C LYS A 166 -17.17 -2.53 -2.07
N LYS A 167 -18.05 -3.26 -1.39
CA LYS A 167 -17.64 -4.15 -0.30
C LYS A 167 -16.57 -5.13 -0.78
N GLY A 168 -15.49 -5.23 0.00
CA GLY A 168 -14.35 -6.10 -0.27
C GLY A 168 -13.23 -5.45 -1.09
N ASP A 169 -13.42 -4.24 -1.63
CA ASP A 169 -12.32 -3.50 -2.26
C ASP A 169 -11.25 -3.13 -1.23
N LEU A 170 -10.01 -3.01 -1.70
CA LEU A 170 -8.86 -2.71 -0.88
C LEU A 170 -8.30 -1.32 -1.22
N ILE A 171 -7.86 -0.59 -0.19
CA ILE A 171 -7.22 0.71 -0.33
C ILE A 171 -5.86 0.67 0.36
N PHE A 172 -4.80 0.70 -0.44
CA PHE A 172 -3.40 0.87 -0.04
C PHE A 172 -3.13 2.35 0.21
N THR A 173 -2.67 2.71 1.41
CA THR A 173 -2.71 4.10 1.90
C THR A 173 -1.42 4.89 1.70
N GLY A 174 -0.44 4.33 1.00
CA GLY A 174 0.89 4.89 0.78
C GLY A 174 1.95 4.31 1.73
N THR A 175 3.20 4.33 1.28
CA THR A 175 4.39 3.84 2.00
C THR A 175 5.18 4.97 2.67
N PRO A 176 5.82 4.73 3.84
CA PRO A 176 6.85 5.60 4.39
C PRO A 176 8.15 5.50 3.58
N GLU A 177 9.18 6.25 4.00
CA GLU A 177 10.53 6.20 3.43
C GLU A 177 11.20 4.82 3.63
N GLY A 178 12.37 4.63 3.01
CA GLY A 178 13.15 3.40 3.11
C GLY A 178 12.76 2.35 2.09
N VAL A 179 12.14 2.77 0.97
CA VAL A 179 11.83 1.84 -0.13
C VAL A 179 13.13 1.33 -0.73
N GLY A 180 13.16 0.06 -1.10
CA GLY A 180 14.40 -0.58 -1.56
C GLY A 180 14.15 -1.82 -2.39
N LYS A 181 15.17 -2.22 -3.14
CA LYS A 181 15.13 -3.42 -3.96
C LYS A 181 15.05 -4.68 -3.10
N VAL A 182 14.27 -5.65 -3.56
CA VAL A 182 14.29 -7.05 -3.06
C VAL A 182 15.02 -7.97 -4.04
N ALA A 183 15.56 -9.07 -3.52
CA ALA A 183 16.23 -10.11 -4.29
C ALA A 183 15.63 -11.49 -4.01
N ILE A 184 15.78 -12.41 -4.97
CA ILE A 184 15.44 -13.82 -4.77
C ILE A 184 16.18 -14.36 -3.54
N GLY A 185 15.44 -14.99 -2.62
CA GLY A 185 15.95 -15.47 -1.34
C GLY A 185 15.66 -14.56 -0.15
N ASP A 186 15.28 -13.30 -0.38
CA ASP A 186 14.91 -12.39 0.71
C ASP A 186 13.66 -12.88 1.45
N ARG A 187 13.65 -12.71 2.77
CA ARG A 187 12.49 -12.92 3.63
C ARG A 187 11.95 -11.58 4.11
N LEU A 188 10.68 -11.33 3.84
CA LEU A 188 9.97 -10.12 4.23
C LEU A 188 9.06 -10.42 5.43
N GLU A 189 9.24 -9.68 6.51
CA GLU A 189 8.41 -9.77 7.73
C GLU A 189 7.80 -8.40 8.05
N GLY A 190 6.47 -8.32 8.06
CA GLY A 190 5.73 -7.08 8.31
C GLY A 190 5.08 -7.09 9.68
N PHE A 191 5.20 -5.99 10.42
CA PHE A 191 4.71 -5.85 11.79
C PHE A 191 3.74 -4.68 11.94
N LEU A 192 2.63 -4.89 12.64
CA LEU A 192 1.62 -3.89 12.96
C LEU A 192 1.48 -3.82 14.47
N GLU A 193 1.81 -2.67 15.08
CA GLU A 193 1.87 -2.53 16.56
C GLU A 193 2.71 -3.63 17.25
N GLY A 194 3.78 -4.08 16.58
CA GLY A 194 4.66 -5.16 17.07
C GLY A 194 4.16 -6.58 16.81
N GLU A 195 2.91 -6.76 16.35
CA GLU A 195 2.40 -8.07 15.92
C GLU A 195 2.86 -8.37 14.48
N LYS A 196 3.48 -9.54 14.27
CA LYS A 196 3.89 -9.98 12.93
C LYS A 196 2.68 -10.48 12.14
N LEU A 197 2.35 -9.80 11.04
CA LEU A 197 1.21 -10.14 10.17
C LEU A 197 1.61 -10.62 8.77
N LEU A 198 2.81 -10.27 8.29
CA LEU A 198 3.39 -10.77 7.04
C LEU A 198 4.66 -11.55 7.35
N ASP A 199 4.85 -12.68 6.66
CA ASP A 199 6.07 -13.48 6.73
C ASP A 199 6.19 -14.35 5.48
N PHE A 200 6.87 -13.85 4.44
CA PHE A 200 6.99 -14.58 3.17
C PHE A 200 8.36 -14.40 2.53
N TYR A 201 8.66 -15.28 1.59
CA TYR A 201 9.92 -15.26 0.85
C TYR A 201 9.74 -14.72 -0.57
N VAL A 202 10.76 -14.04 -1.07
CA VAL A 202 10.95 -13.78 -2.50
C VAL A 202 11.58 -15.02 -3.13
N LYS A 203 10.97 -15.55 -4.18
CA LYS A 203 11.43 -16.74 -4.91
C LYS A 203 11.67 -16.47 -6.37
#